data_AF-A0A7C9P010-F1
#
_entry.id   AF-A0A7C9P010-F1
#
_cell.length_a   1.000
_cell.length_b   1.000
_cell.length_c   1.000
_cell.angle_alpha   90.00
_cell.angle_beta   90.00
_cell.angle_gamma   90.00
#
_symmetry.space_group_name_H-M   'P 1'
#
loop_
_entity.id
_entity.type
_entity.pdbx_description
1 polymer ?
#
loop_
_entity_poly.entity_id
_entity_poly.type
_entity_poly.pdbx_seq_one_letter_code
_entity_poly.pdbx_strand_id
1 'polypeptide(L)' 'MARDFGNTFDGYVAHDVGTTLNCGEVEALAAVLIVLGFPELADVWIEAHALGDDEGDSHYQPEP' A
#
# COMPACT_ATOMS: atom_id res chain seq x y z
N MET A 1 6.12 19.02 2.02
CA MET A 1 4.86 18.38 1.60
C MET A 1 5.09 17.00 0.99
N ALA A 2 5.59 16.84 -0.24
CA ALA A 2 5.78 15.50 -0.83
C ALA A 2 6.65 14.58 0.03
N ARG A 3 7.80 15.08 0.49
CA ARG A 3 8.72 14.35 1.38
C ARG A 3 8.11 14.01 2.74
N ASP A 4 7.34 14.93 3.32
CA ASP A 4 6.68 14.68 4.61
C ASP A 4 5.57 13.63 4.46
N PHE A 5 4.85 13.65 3.34
CA PHE A 5 3.85 12.64 3.00
C PHE A 5 4.49 11.25 2.85
N GLY A 6 5.55 11.12 2.04
CA GLY A 6 6.26 9.85 1.89
C GLY A 6 6.86 9.32 3.19
N ASN A 7 7.38 10.21 4.06
CA ASN A 7 7.85 9.80 5.38
C ASN A 7 6.72 9.38 6.34
N THR A 8 5.52 9.97 6.20
CA THR A 8 4.37 9.65 7.06
C THR A 8 3.73 8.33 6.64
N PHE A 9 3.67 8.07 5.33
CA PHE A 9 3.15 6.85 4.72
C PHE A 9 4.28 5.90 4.34
N ASP A 10 5.27 5.74 5.23
CA ASP A 10 6.38 4.83 5.02
C ASP A 10 5.96 3.35 5.17
N GLY A 11 6.92 2.44 4.96
CA GLY A 11 6.65 1.01 5.00
C GLY A 11 6.26 0.46 6.37
N TYR A 12 6.57 1.14 7.48
CA TYR A 12 6.17 0.67 8.81
C TYR A 12 4.66 0.81 8.99
N VAL A 13 4.14 1.99 8.67
CA VAL A 13 2.70 2.21 8.77
C VAL A 13 1.94 1.36 7.75
N ALA A 14 2.51 1.14 6.56
CA ALA A 14 1.90 0.26 5.55
C ALA A 14 1.59 -1.14 6.09
N HIS A 15 2.51 -1.75 6.84
CA HIS A 15 2.29 -3.07 7.44
C HIS A 15 1.22 -3.07 8.54
N ASP A 16 1.10 -1.98 9.31
CA ASP A 16 0.14 -1.90 10.43
C ASP A 16 -1.30 -1.67 9.96
N VAL A 17 -1.49 -0.94 8.85
CA VAL A 17 -2.84 -0.53 8.38
C VAL A 17 -3.20 -0.99 6.97
N GLY A 18 -2.27 -1.50 6.17
CA GLY A 18 -2.50 -1.89 4.78
C GLY A 18 -3.64 -2.89 4.61
N THR A 19 -3.71 -3.89 5.49
CA THR A 19 -4.76 -4.93 5.49
C THR A 19 -6.15 -4.42 5.91
N THR A 20 -6.24 -3.20 6.43
CA THR A 20 -7.51 -2.60 6.85
C THR A 20 -8.17 -1.75 5.77
N LEU A 21 -7.41 -1.41 4.72
CA LEU A 21 -7.90 -0.67 3.56
C LEU A 21 -8.66 -1.62 2.63
N ASN A 22 -9.64 -1.08 1.90
CA ASN A 22 -10.13 -1.80 0.70
C ASN A 22 -9.21 -1.56 -0.50
N CYS A 23 -9.35 -2.37 -1.56
CA CYS A 23 -8.49 -2.30 -2.74
C CYS A 23 -8.47 -0.89 -3.38
N GLY A 24 -9.62 -0.22 -3.47
CA GLY A 24 -9.70 1.11 -4.06
C GLY A 24 -9.00 2.19 -3.22
N GLU A 25 -9.00 2.04 -1.89
CA GLU A 25 -8.30 2.95 -0.99
C GLU A 25 -6.78 2.80 -1.11
N VAL A 26 -6.27 1.57 -1.13
CA VAL A 26 -4.82 1.35 -1.28
C VAL A 26 -4.33 1.75 -2.68
N GLU A 27 -5.13 1.51 -3.74
CA GLU A 27 -4.81 1.93 -5.11
C GLU A 27 -4.74 3.46 -5.22
N ALA A 28 -5.69 4.17 -4.61
CA ALA A 28 -5.69 5.63 -4.60
C ALA A 28 -4.47 6.19 -3.85
N LEU A 29 -4.09 5.59 -2.72
CA LEU A 29 -2.90 5.96 -1.97
C LEU A 29 -1.61 5.70 -2.77
N ALA A 30 -1.49 4.52 -3.38
CA ALA A 30 -0.39 4.15 -4.25
C ALA A 30 -0.24 5.13 -5.42
N ALA A 31 -1.33 5.53 -6.07
CA ALA A 31 -1.33 6.53 -7.13
C ALA A 31 -0.81 7.90 -6.65
N VAL A 32 -1.19 8.34 -5.45
CA VAL A 32 -0.67 9.59 -4.86
C VAL A 32 0.83 9.48 -4.58
N LEU A 33 1.31 8.37 -4.03
CA LEU A 33 2.74 8.14 -3.77
C LEU A 33 3.55 8.19 -5.07
N ILE A 34 3.07 7.57 -6.14
CA ILE A 34 3.69 7.62 -7.48
C ILE A 34 3.78 9.07 -7.98
N VAL A 35 2.68 9.84 -7.92
CA VAL A 35 2.63 11.25 -8.35
C VAL A 35 3.60 12.13 -7.55
N LEU A 36 3.80 11.82 -6.27
CA LEU A 36 4.73 12.53 -5.39
C LEU A 36 6.19 12.08 -5.52
N GLY A 37 6.47 11.05 -6.31
CA GLY A 37 7.84 10.55 -6.58
C GLY A 37 8.30 9.42 -5.67
N PHE A 38 7.39 8.64 -5.09
CA PHE A 38 7.66 7.49 -4.24
C PHE A 38 7.04 6.17 -4.77
N PRO A 39 7.37 5.73 -6.00
CA PRO A 39 6.79 4.50 -6.56
C PRO A 39 7.07 3.25 -5.71
N GLU A 40 8.23 3.17 -5.08
CA GLU A 40 8.66 2.02 -4.28
C GLU A 40 7.86 1.92 -2.98
N LEU A 41 7.41 3.06 -2.43
CA LEU A 41 6.46 3.04 -1.32
C LEU A 41 5.08 2.60 -1.79
N ALA A 42 4.68 2.97 -3.01
CA ALA A 42 3.40 2.51 -3.56
C ALA A 42 3.34 0.98 -3.65
N ASP A 43 4.43 0.34 -4.10
CA ASP A 43 4.55 -1.13 -4.14
C ASP A 43 4.43 -1.74 -2.73
N VAL A 44 5.13 -1.17 -1.74
CA VAL A 44 5.05 -1.62 -0.34
C VAL A 44 3.63 -1.55 0.21
N TRP A 45 2.86 -0.52 -0.15
CA TRP A 45 1.47 -0.40 0.28
C TRP A 45 0.57 -1.46 -0.37
N ILE A 46 0.77 -1.77 -1.64
CA ILE A 46 0.03 -2.84 -2.33
C ILE A 46 0.38 -4.21 -1.73
N GLU A 47 1.66 -4.48 -1.48
CA GLU A 47 2.12 -5.71 -0.84
C GLU A 47 1.57 -5.85 0.58
N ALA A 48 1.60 -4.79 1.39
CA ALA A 48 1.07 -4.82 2.74
C ALA A 48 -0.45 -5.03 2.79
N HIS A 49 -1.19 -4.48 1.83
CA HIS A 49 -2.63 -4.74 1.69
C HIS A 49 -2.90 -6.19 1.33
N ALA A 50 -2.15 -6.74 0.37
CA ALA A 50 -2.27 -8.13 -0.08
C ALA A 50 -2.13 -9.18 1.03
N LEU A 51 -1.44 -8.87 2.13
CA LEU A 51 -1.32 -9.76 3.30
C LEU A 51 -2.66 -10.00 4.03
N GLY A 52 -3.64 -9.13 3.82
CA GLY A 52 -4.98 -9.24 4.40
C GLY A 52 -6.04 -9.75 3.43
N ASP A 53 -5.69 -9.91 2.16
CA ASP A 53 -6.60 -10.37 1.10
C ASP A 53 -6.86 -11.88 1.25
N ASP A 54 -8.11 -12.28 1.02
CA ASP A 54 -8.51 -13.68 0.97
C ASP A 54 -8.41 -14.24 -0.46
N GLU A 55 -8.43 -15.58 -0.60
CA GLU A 55 -8.37 -16.24 -1.91
C GLU A 55 -9.53 -15.77 -2.82
N GLY A 56 -9.20 -14.98 -3.84
CA GLY A 56 -10.17 -14.39 -4.78
C GLY A 56 -10.15 -12.87 -4.87
N ASP A 57 -9.43 -12.19 -3.97
CA ASP A 57 -9.24 -10.75 -4.02
C ASP A 57 -8.16 -10.34 -5.05
N SER A 58 -8.26 -9.10 -5.53
CA SER A 58 -7.46 -8.63 -6.67
C SER A 58 -5.95 -8.56 -6.37
N HIS A 59 -5.56 -8.45 -5.10
CA HIS A 59 -4.16 -8.42 -4.69
C HIS A 59 -3.77 -9.66 -3.87
N TYR A 60 -4.61 -10.70 -3.79
CA TYR A 60 -4.30 -11.92 -3.05
C TYR A 60 -2.91 -12.48 -3.42
N GLN A 61 -2.04 -12.59 -2.42
CA GLN A 61 -0.74 -13.26 -2.55
C GLN A 61 -0.74 -14.52 -1.68
N PRO A 62 -0.59 -15.72 -2.26
CA PRO A 62 -0.46 -16.93 -1.46
C PRO A 62 0.86 -16.91 -0.68
N GLU A 63 0.82 -17.36 0.58
CA GLU A 63 2.01 -17.63 1.39
C GLU A 63 2.95 -18.62 0.64
N PRO A 64 4.28 -18.43 0.70
CA PRO A 64 5.26 -19.22 -0.07
C PRO A 64 5.37 -20.70 0.35
#